data_AF-A0AAE0CW59-F1
#
_entry.id   AF-A0AAE0CW59-F1
#
_cell.length_a   1.000
_cell.length_b   1.000
_cell.length_c   1.000
_cell.angle_alpha   90.00
_cell.angle_beta   90.00
_cell.angle_gamma   90.00
#
_symmetry.space_group_name_H-M   'P 1'
#
loop_
_entity.id
_entity.type
_entity.pdbx_description
1 polymer ?
#
loop_
_entity_poly.entity_id
_entity_poly.type
_entity_poly.pdbx_seq_one_letter_code
_entity_poly.pdbx_strand_id
1 'polypeptide(L)'
;MSGPLEKAFNISAREKLDGEIARMFYTGGLSFHFARNPYYVRAFTNALPGYVPPGYNALRTTLLQKEKSNIERLLVPIKGTWKTNGVSLCSDGRRDVQRRSLINIMEICDSVPMFLRAVNCEGDQKDKYFISNLLVDAIRETGSENVVHVITDNAPVCKAAGLLVEVKFPHIFWTPCVVHTLNLSLKSICSLSPHPKYDDIWKNVVGLQRFLVMFSSSKISL
;
A
#
# COMPACT_ATOMS: atom_id res chain seq x y z
N MET A 1 31.92 -18.66 -11.62
CA MET A 1 31.45 -19.59 -12.67
C MET A 1 30.59 -20.63 -11.98
N SER A 2 29.36 -20.88 -12.44
CA SER A 2 28.48 -21.91 -11.88
C SER A 2 29.07 -23.31 -12.06
N GLY A 3 28.92 -24.15 -11.03
CA GLY A 3 29.52 -25.48 -11.00
C GLY A 3 28.87 -26.46 -12.00
N PRO A 4 29.56 -27.57 -12.35
CA PRO A 4 28.99 -28.59 -13.26
C PRO A 4 27.64 -29.16 -12.78
N LEU A 5 27.49 -29.36 -11.47
CA LEU A 5 26.23 -29.80 -10.83
C LEU A 5 25.10 -28.77 -10.97
N GLU A 6 25.42 -27.49 -10.82
CA GLU A 6 24.45 -26.40 -10.88
C GLU A 6 23.86 -26.23 -12.29
N LYS A 7 24.70 -26.48 -13.32
CA LYS A 7 24.29 -26.57 -14.72
C LYS A 7 23.48 -27.84 -15.01
N ALA A 8 23.87 -28.98 -14.43
CA ALA A 8 23.17 -30.25 -14.63
C ALA A 8 21.72 -30.24 -14.09
N PHE A 9 21.45 -29.51 -13.01
CA PHE A 9 20.11 -29.36 -12.43
C PHE A 9 19.37 -28.08 -12.84
N ASN A 10 19.97 -27.27 -13.71
CA ASN A 10 19.44 -26.00 -14.18
C ASN A 10 18.91 -25.11 -13.03
N ILE A 11 19.70 -25.00 -11.96
CA ILE A 11 19.29 -24.37 -10.69
C ILE A 11 18.85 -22.93 -10.92
N SER A 12 19.59 -22.17 -11.72
CA SER A 12 19.24 -20.78 -12.05
C SER A 12 17.88 -20.65 -12.75
N ALA A 13 17.51 -21.57 -13.65
CA ALA A 13 16.19 -21.53 -14.27
C ALA A 13 15.07 -21.86 -13.28
N ARG A 14 15.31 -22.80 -12.35
CA ARG A 14 14.36 -23.12 -11.28
C ARG A 14 14.16 -21.94 -10.33
N GLU A 15 15.23 -21.27 -9.92
CA GLU A 15 15.13 -20.07 -9.09
C GLU A 15 14.40 -18.92 -9.80
N LYS A 16 14.63 -18.75 -11.11
CA LYS A 16 13.88 -17.78 -11.90
C LYS A 16 12.39 -18.12 -11.94
N LEU A 17 12.06 -19.39 -12.16
CA LEU A 17 10.67 -19.86 -12.16
C LEU A 17 10.00 -19.68 -10.79
N ASP A 18 10.69 -20.00 -9.69
CA ASP A 18 10.20 -19.76 -8.33
C ASP A 18 9.88 -18.27 -8.11
N GLY A 19 10.73 -17.38 -8.64
CA GLY A 19 10.51 -15.94 -8.61
C GLY A 19 9.26 -15.51 -9.39
N GLU A 20 9.06 -16.02 -10.61
CA GLU A 20 7.85 -15.72 -11.41
C GLU A 20 6.57 -16.23 -10.74
N ILE A 21 6.61 -17.44 -10.19
CA ILE A 21 5.48 -17.99 -9.44
C ILE A 21 5.20 -17.13 -8.20
N ALA A 22 6.23 -16.74 -7.45
CA ALA A 22 6.06 -15.87 -6.28
C ALA A 22 5.42 -14.54 -6.67
N ARG A 23 5.89 -13.88 -7.73
CA ARG A 23 5.30 -12.64 -8.25
C ARG A 23 3.85 -12.83 -8.64
N MET A 24 3.50 -13.92 -9.32
CA MET A 24 2.09 -14.23 -9.64
C MET A 24 1.22 -14.29 -8.38
N PHE A 25 1.71 -14.88 -7.29
CA PHE A 25 0.97 -14.90 -6.02
C PHE A 25 0.80 -13.49 -5.45
N TYR A 26 1.86 -12.67 -5.44
CA TYR A 26 1.83 -11.34 -4.85
C TYR A 26 0.98 -10.36 -5.67
N THR A 27 1.23 -10.26 -6.97
CA THR A 27 0.49 -9.34 -7.86
C THR A 27 -0.96 -9.78 -8.06
N GLY A 28 -1.23 -11.09 -7.98
CA GLY A 28 -2.58 -11.64 -8.07
C GLY A 28 -3.35 -11.66 -6.75
N GLY A 29 -2.73 -11.26 -5.63
CA GLY A 29 -3.36 -11.32 -4.30
C GLY A 29 -3.78 -12.74 -3.90
N LEU A 30 -3.08 -13.77 -4.38
CA LEU A 30 -3.44 -15.15 -4.12
C LEU A 30 -3.08 -15.54 -2.68
N SER A 31 -4.02 -16.18 -1.98
CA SER A 31 -3.74 -16.76 -0.68
C SER A 31 -2.58 -17.77 -0.79
N PHE A 32 -1.59 -17.68 0.09
CA PHE A 32 -0.51 -18.67 0.16
C PHE A 32 -1.03 -20.10 0.38
N HIS A 33 -2.22 -20.24 0.98
CA HIS A 33 -2.87 -21.54 1.15
C HIS A 33 -3.15 -22.23 -0.19
N PHE A 34 -3.35 -21.46 -1.27
CA PHE A 34 -3.53 -21.99 -2.62
C PHE A 34 -2.36 -22.86 -3.07
N ALA A 35 -1.14 -22.60 -2.59
CA ALA A 35 0.04 -23.41 -2.90
C ALA A 35 -0.03 -24.85 -2.34
N ARG A 36 -1.01 -25.16 -1.47
CA ARG A 36 -1.28 -26.52 -0.98
C ARG A 36 -2.24 -27.29 -1.89
N ASN A 37 -2.83 -26.63 -2.89
CA ASN A 37 -3.76 -27.26 -3.81
C ASN A 37 -3.01 -28.32 -4.64
N PRO A 38 -3.46 -29.59 -4.65
CA PRO A 38 -2.78 -30.64 -5.41
C PRO A 38 -2.76 -30.38 -6.92
N TYR A 39 -3.73 -29.64 -7.48
CA TYR A 39 -3.74 -29.27 -8.89
C TYR A 39 -2.68 -28.22 -9.22
N TYR A 40 -2.40 -27.28 -8.30
CA TYR A 40 -1.27 -26.35 -8.45
C TYR A 40 0.04 -27.12 -8.48
N VAL A 41 0.26 -28.03 -7.51
CA VAL A 41 1.49 -28.83 -7.47
C VAL A 41 1.63 -29.68 -8.74
N ARG A 42 0.55 -30.38 -9.13
CA ARG A 42 0.53 -31.24 -10.33
C ARG A 42 0.75 -30.48 -11.63
N ALA A 43 0.23 -29.25 -11.76
CA ALA A 43 0.41 -28.44 -12.96
C ALA A 43 1.89 -28.23 -13.29
N PHE A 44 2.71 -27.96 -12.27
CA PHE A 44 4.15 -27.79 -12.45
C PHE A 44 4.90 -29.12 -12.51
N THR A 45 4.60 -30.10 -11.64
CA THR A 45 5.33 -31.38 -11.64
C THR A 45 5.10 -32.21 -12.89
N ASN A 46 3.91 -32.12 -13.50
CA ASN A 46 3.60 -32.84 -14.75
C ASN A 46 4.26 -32.18 -15.96
N ALA A 47 4.34 -30.85 -15.98
CA ALA A 47 4.96 -30.10 -17.06
C ALA A 47 6.50 -30.12 -16.98
N LEU A 48 7.06 -30.18 -15.77
CA LEU A 48 8.49 -30.05 -15.50
C LEU A 48 8.98 -31.21 -14.60
N PRO A 49 9.52 -32.29 -15.19
CA PRO A 49 10.01 -33.44 -14.42
C PRO A 49 11.05 -33.05 -13.38
N GLY A 50 10.84 -33.48 -12.13
CA GLY A 50 11.75 -33.24 -11.01
C GLY A 50 11.77 -31.80 -10.47
N TYR A 51 10.84 -30.94 -10.92
CA TYR A 51 10.61 -29.63 -10.34
C TYR A 51 9.45 -29.69 -9.34
N VAL A 52 9.59 -29.01 -8.20
CA VAL A 52 8.54 -28.87 -7.19
C VAL A 52 8.31 -27.37 -7.03
N PRO A 53 7.07 -26.87 -7.29
CA PRO A 53 6.81 -25.44 -7.20
C PRO A 53 6.87 -24.93 -5.76
N PRO A 54 7.04 -23.62 -5.55
CA PRO A 54 7.06 -23.02 -4.23
C PRO A 54 5.82 -23.38 -3.40
N GLY A 55 6.07 -23.91 -2.20
CA GLY A 55 5.01 -24.20 -1.23
C GLY A 55 4.67 -23.00 -0.34
N TYR A 56 3.65 -23.19 0.49
CA TYR A 56 3.12 -22.20 1.44
C TYR A 56 4.20 -21.43 2.23
N ASN A 57 5.19 -22.15 2.79
CA ASN A 57 6.21 -21.54 3.63
C ASN A 57 7.24 -20.74 2.82
N ALA A 58 7.66 -21.23 1.65
CA ALA A 58 8.61 -20.52 0.80
C ALA A 58 8.04 -19.18 0.33
N LEU A 59 6.77 -19.19 -0.12
CA LEU A 59 6.07 -18.00 -0.61
C LEU A 59 5.91 -16.92 0.45
N ARG A 60 5.63 -17.28 1.71
CA ARG A 60 5.41 -16.29 2.79
C ARG A 60 6.68 -15.84 3.52
N THR A 61 7.83 -16.45 3.24
CA THR A 61 9.08 -16.17 3.96
C THR A 61 10.22 -15.83 3.00
N THR A 62 10.95 -16.83 2.52
CA THR A 62 12.19 -16.66 1.76
C THR A 62 11.97 -15.96 0.42
N LEU A 63 10.94 -16.36 -0.33
CA LEU A 63 10.61 -15.72 -1.60
C LEU A 63 10.05 -14.31 -1.41
N LEU A 64 9.31 -14.08 -0.32
CA LEU A 64 8.81 -12.75 0.02
C LEU A 64 9.96 -11.79 0.34
N GLN A 65 10.94 -12.24 1.14
CA GLN A 65 12.12 -11.42 1.45
C GLN A 65 12.97 -11.15 0.21
N LYS A 66 13.14 -12.16 -0.67
CA LYS A 66 13.85 -12.00 -1.95
C LYS A 66 13.14 -10.98 -2.83
N GLU A 67 11.81 -11.05 -2.95
CA GLU A 67 11.06 -10.12 -3.79
C GLU A 67 11.01 -8.72 -3.19
N LYS A 68 10.87 -8.58 -1.87
CA LYS A 68 11.03 -7.28 -1.19
C LYS A 68 12.37 -6.63 -1.52
N SER A 69 13.46 -7.39 -1.42
CA SER A 69 14.81 -6.91 -1.74
C SER A 69 14.96 -6.56 -3.23
N ASN A 70 14.26 -7.27 -4.11
CA ASN A 70 14.20 -6.96 -5.54
C ASN A 70 13.48 -5.63 -5.78
N ILE A 71 12.30 -5.43 -5.18
CA ILE A 71 11.55 -4.18 -5.27
C ILE A 71 12.37 -3.02 -4.71
N GLU A 72 12.98 -3.15 -3.53
CA GLU A 72 13.83 -2.11 -2.94
C GLU A 72 14.95 -1.67 -3.89
N ARG A 73 15.55 -2.60 -4.63
CA ARG A 73 16.57 -2.31 -5.64
C ARG A 73 15.99 -1.57 -6.84
N LEU A 74 14.81 -1.98 -7.32
CA LEU A 74 14.11 -1.32 -8.43
C LEU A 74 13.65 0.10 -8.05
N LEU A 75 13.43 0.38 -6.77
CA LEU A 75 13.05 1.71 -6.30
C LEU A 75 14.24 2.66 -6.18
N VAL A 76 15.50 2.19 -6.14
CA VAL A 76 16.68 3.06 -5.97
C VAL A 76 16.72 4.24 -6.96
N PRO A 77 16.50 4.06 -8.28
CA PRO A 77 16.49 5.17 -9.22
C PRO A 77 15.36 6.17 -8.94
N ILE A 78 14.19 5.68 -8.53
CA ILE A 78 13.03 6.51 -8.18
C ILE A 78 13.36 7.34 -6.92
N LYS A 79 13.94 6.71 -5.89
CA LYS A 79 14.40 7.41 -4.68
C LYS A 79 15.48 8.45 -4.97
N GLY A 80 16.29 8.24 -6.01
CA GLY A 80 17.27 9.21 -6.49
C GLY A 80 16.66 10.54 -6.97
N THR A 81 15.39 10.55 -7.38
CA THR A 81 14.69 11.77 -7.86
C THR A 81 14.15 12.65 -6.73
N TRP A 82 14.07 12.12 -5.51
CA TRP A 82 13.43 12.79 -4.37
C TRP A 82 13.99 14.17 -4.06
N LYS A 83 15.31 14.36 -4.17
CA LYS A 83 15.95 15.65 -3.91
C LYS A 83 15.51 16.76 -4.88
N THR A 84 15.11 16.38 -6.09
CA THR A 84 14.74 17.34 -7.14
C THR A 84 13.24 17.58 -7.16
N ASN A 85 12.44 16.52 -7.03
CA ASN A 85 10.99 16.59 -7.20
C ASN A 85 10.24 16.77 -5.87
N GLY A 86 10.89 16.44 -4.75
CA GLY A 86 10.24 16.31 -3.47
C GLY A 86 9.37 15.05 -3.38
N VAL A 87 8.88 14.79 -2.17
CA VAL A 87 8.00 13.66 -1.84
C VAL A 87 6.82 14.16 -1.00
N SER A 88 5.62 13.71 -1.36
CA SER A 88 4.43 13.85 -0.53
C SER A 88 4.18 12.56 0.24
N LEU A 89 4.03 12.64 1.56
CA LEU A 89 3.59 11.51 2.38
C LEU A 89 2.07 11.51 2.48
N CYS A 90 1.43 10.42 2.08
CA CYS A 90 -0.01 10.24 2.21
C CYS A 90 -0.31 9.19 3.28
N SER A 91 -1.09 9.57 4.29
CA SER A 91 -1.56 8.66 5.33
C SER A 91 -3.07 8.48 5.29
N ASP A 92 -3.49 7.22 5.31
CA ASP A 92 -4.91 6.83 5.38
C ASP A 92 -5.15 5.88 6.54
N GLY A 93 -6.23 6.14 7.28
CA GLY A 93 -6.62 5.37 8.45
C GLY A 93 -7.90 4.60 8.18
N ARG A 94 -7.84 3.26 8.19
CA ARG A 94 -9.03 2.42 8.07
C ARG A 94 -9.36 1.79 9.42
N ARG A 95 -10.65 1.69 9.72
CA ARG A 95 -11.18 0.83 10.78
C ARG A 95 -12.18 -0.14 10.17
N ASP A 96 -12.03 -1.42 10.45
CA ASP A 96 -12.98 -2.43 9.99
C ASP A 96 -14.14 -2.63 10.97
N VAL A 97 -15.09 -3.48 10.59
CA VAL A 97 -16.28 -3.80 11.40
C VAL A 97 -15.93 -4.50 12.72
N GLN A 98 -14.77 -5.15 12.80
CA GLN A 98 -14.24 -5.80 14.00
C GLN A 98 -13.43 -4.83 14.88
N ARG A 99 -13.43 -3.53 14.54
CA ARG A 99 -12.65 -2.47 15.19
C ARG A 99 -11.14 -2.64 15.09
N ARG A 100 -10.65 -3.55 14.25
CA ARG A 100 -9.24 -3.58 13.87
C ARG A 100 -8.99 -2.34 13.05
N SER A 101 -7.91 -1.64 13.36
CA SER A 101 -7.64 -0.40 12.66
C SER A 101 -6.20 -0.29 12.26
N LEU A 102 -6.01 0.20 11.05
CA LEU A 102 -4.75 0.19 10.33
C LEU A 102 -4.47 1.62 9.89
N ILE A 103 -3.24 2.07 10.02
CA ILE A 103 -2.78 3.32 9.42
C ILE A 103 -1.75 2.98 8.36
N ASN A 104 -2.03 3.40 7.14
CA ASN A 104 -1.17 3.21 5.98
C ASN A 104 -0.41 4.49 5.74
N ILE A 105 0.85 4.38 5.33
CA ILE A 105 1.66 5.50 4.89
C ILE A 105 2.27 5.14 3.54
N MET A 106 2.08 6.03 2.58
CA MET A 106 2.64 5.94 1.24
C MET A 106 3.46 7.18 0.91
N GLU A 107 4.53 7.00 0.17
CA GLU A 107 5.33 8.05 -0.43
C GLU A 107 4.84 8.28 -1.86
N ILE A 108 4.60 9.52 -2.24
CA ILE A 108 4.17 9.90 -3.58
C ILE A 108 5.23 10.85 -4.14
N CYS A 109 5.81 10.44 -5.27
CA CYS A 109 6.66 11.25 -6.12
C CYS A 109 6.10 11.18 -7.55
N ASP A 110 6.45 12.12 -8.42
CA ASP A 110 5.94 12.26 -9.80
C ASP A 110 5.94 10.98 -10.64
N SER A 111 6.84 10.03 -10.32
CA SER A 111 6.97 8.79 -11.07
C SER A 111 6.00 7.69 -10.62
N VAL A 112 5.98 7.36 -9.33
CA VAL A 112 5.27 6.16 -8.81
C VAL A 112 4.93 6.35 -7.33
N PRO A 113 3.71 5.97 -6.88
CA PRO A 113 3.42 5.85 -5.46
C PRO A 113 4.10 4.61 -4.85
N MET A 114 4.77 4.78 -3.73
CA MET A 114 5.47 3.71 -3.02
C MET A 114 4.81 3.47 -1.67
N PHE A 115 4.54 2.21 -1.37
CA PHE A 115 4.10 1.82 -0.03
C PHE A 115 5.30 1.88 0.92
N LEU A 116 5.18 2.67 2.00
CA LEU A 116 6.22 2.76 3.01
C LEU A 116 5.97 1.72 4.11
N ARG A 117 4.78 1.79 4.75
CA ARG A 117 4.38 0.86 5.79
C ARG A 117 2.89 0.93 6.10
N ALA A 118 2.39 -0.11 6.75
CA ALA A 118 1.11 -0.14 7.42
C ALA A 118 1.31 -0.52 8.89
N VAL A 119 0.65 0.21 9.78
CA VAL A 119 0.75 0.02 11.22
C VAL A 119 -0.60 -0.51 11.71
N ASN A 120 -0.58 -1.70 12.33
CA ASN A 120 -1.73 -2.17 13.09
C ASN A 120 -1.85 -1.33 14.37
N CYS A 121 -2.99 -0.69 14.55
CA CYS A 121 -3.31 0.16 15.69
C CYS A 121 -4.55 -0.37 16.42
N GLU A 122 -4.76 -1.69 16.39
CA GLU A 122 -5.79 -2.35 17.17
C GLU A 122 -5.47 -2.23 18.68
N GLY A 123 -6.42 -1.70 19.46
CA GLY A 123 -6.23 -1.45 20.89
C GLY A 123 -5.57 -0.11 21.24
N ASP A 124 -4.96 0.58 20.28
CA ASP A 124 -4.31 1.87 20.52
C ASP A 124 -5.28 3.05 20.55
N GLN A 125 -4.98 4.02 21.43
CA GLN A 125 -5.62 5.33 21.38
C GLN A 125 -4.99 6.18 20.28
N LYS A 126 -5.73 6.35 19.18
CA LYS A 126 -5.32 7.19 18.04
C LYS A 126 -5.53 8.67 18.31
N ASP A 127 -4.79 9.22 19.25
CA ASP A 127 -4.75 10.66 19.45
C ASP A 127 -3.85 11.37 18.42
N LYS A 128 -3.80 12.70 18.50
CA LYS A 128 -3.01 13.52 17.58
C LYS A 128 -1.51 13.26 17.71
N TYR A 129 -1.04 12.88 18.90
CA TYR A 129 0.38 12.65 19.16
C TYR A 129 0.82 11.33 18.53
N PHE A 130 0.02 10.27 18.70
CA PHE A 130 0.24 8.98 18.05
C PHE A 130 0.38 9.12 16.54
N ILE A 131 -0.61 9.76 15.89
CA ILE A 131 -0.58 9.96 14.43
C ILE A 131 0.60 10.86 14.04
N SER A 132 0.88 11.94 14.78
CA SER A 132 2.01 12.81 14.47
C SER A 132 3.36 12.08 14.57
N ASN A 133 3.52 11.18 15.55
CA ASN A 133 4.74 10.40 15.71
C ASN A 133 4.94 9.44 14.53
N LEU A 134 3.86 8.78 14.09
CA LEU A 134 3.91 7.95 12.88
C LEU A 134 4.30 8.76 11.64
N LEU A 135 3.79 9.97 11.48
CA LEU A 135 4.16 10.84 10.36
C LEU A 135 5.62 11.30 10.47
N VAL A 136 6.06 11.70 11.66
CA VAL A 136 7.45 12.11 11.93
C VAL A 136 8.43 10.98 11.63
N ASP A 137 8.13 9.75 12.03
CA ASP A 137 8.99 8.61 11.77
C ASP A 137 9.04 8.28 10.28
N ALA A 138 7.94 8.51 9.54
CA ALA A 138 7.94 8.37 8.07
C ALA A 138 8.81 9.46 7.43
N ILE A 139 8.67 10.71 7.85
CA ILE A 139 9.49 11.84 7.37
C ILE A 139 10.98 11.56 7.58
N ARG A 140 11.35 11.00 8.74
CA ARG A 140 12.74 10.65 9.04
C ARG A 140 13.26 9.50 8.18
N GLU A 141 12.43 8.50 7.91
CA GLU A 141 12.77 7.37 7.06
C GLU A 141 12.99 7.80 5.60
N THR A 142 12.16 8.70 5.08
CA THR A 142 12.29 9.30 3.74
C THR A 142 13.44 10.31 3.64
N GLY A 143 13.83 10.91 4.77
CA GLY A 143 14.72 12.07 4.84
C GLY A 143 13.91 13.36 4.78
N SER A 144 13.96 14.16 5.85
CA SER A 144 13.11 15.35 6.00
C SER A 144 13.33 16.40 4.91
N GLU A 145 14.53 16.46 4.35
CA GLU A 145 14.91 17.35 3.25
C GLU A 145 14.25 16.99 1.92
N ASN A 146 13.80 15.74 1.78
CA ASN A 146 13.13 15.24 0.59
C ASN A 146 11.61 15.39 0.66
N VAL A 147 11.06 15.49 1.88
CA VAL A 147 9.61 15.61 2.07
C VAL A 147 9.22 17.08 1.96
N VAL A 148 8.22 17.36 1.13
CA VAL A 148 7.68 18.71 0.95
C VAL A 148 6.25 18.82 1.48
N HIS A 149 5.54 17.70 1.62
CA HIS A 149 4.09 17.71 1.83
C HIS A 149 3.62 16.48 2.61
N VAL A 150 2.65 16.68 3.51
CA VAL A 150 1.92 15.60 4.18
C VAL A 150 0.43 15.71 3.92
N ILE A 151 -0.18 14.60 3.53
CA ILE A 151 -1.60 14.46 3.26
C ILE A 151 -2.19 13.45 4.25
N THR A 152 -3.25 13.84 4.96
CA THR A 152 -3.99 12.92 5.85
C THR A 152 -5.49 13.04 5.63
N ASP A 153 -6.27 12.18 6.26
CA ASP A 153 -7.71 12.38 6.37
C ASP A 153 -8.06 13.74 7.02
N ASN A 154 -9.28 14.23 6.76
CA ASN A 154 -9.85 15.47 7.28
C ASN A 154 -10.40 15.34 8.71
N ALA A 155 -10.25 14.18 9.36
CA ALA A 155 -10.66 13.99 10.74
C ALA A 155 -9.95 15.01 11.66
N PRO A 156 -10.61 15.55 12.71
CA PRO A 156 -10.03 16.57 13.59
C PRO A 156 -8.68 16.16 14.20
N VAL A 157 -8.53 14.87 14.52
CA VAL A 157 -7.29 14.32 15.08
C VAL A 157 -6.15 14.28 14.05
N CYS A 158 -6.47 14.01 12.79
CA CYS A 158 -5.50 14.01 11.69
C CYS A 158 -5.06 15.44 11.37
N LYS A 159 -6.00 16.40 11.35
CA LYS A 159 -5.69 17.83 11.25
C LYS A 159 -4.74 18.28 12.35
N ALA A 160 -5.05 17.95 13.61
CA ALA A 160 -4.18 18.29 14.73
C ALA A 160 -2.79 17.65 14.61
N ALA A 161 -2.71 16.40 14.14
CA ALA A 161 -1.43 15.73 13.88
C ALA A 161 -0.63 16.38 12.75
N GLY A 162 -1.29 16.77 11.66
CA GLY A 162 -0.68 17.49 10.54
C GLY A 162 -0.09 18.84 10.96
N LEU A 163 -0.83 19.61 11.76
CA LEU A 163 -0.33 20.87 12.32
C LEU A 163 0.89 20.67 13.23
N LEU A 164 0.95 19.58 14.01
CA LEU A 164 2.14 19.25 14.80
C LEU A 164 3.35 18.94 13.92
N VAL A 165 3.14 18.35 12.73
CA VAL A 165 4.19 18.12 11.74
C VAL A 165 4.70 19.43 11.18
N GLU A 166 3.83 20.36 10.78
CA GLU A 166 4.22 21.68 10.25
C GLU A 166 5.03 22.49 11.28
N VAL A 167 4.65 22.44 12.57
CA VAL A 167 5.40 23.08 13.65
C VAL A 167 6.81 22.48 13.79
N LYS A 168 6.94 21.16 13.59
CA LYS A 168 8.21 20.45 13.74
C LYS A 168 9.13 20.57 12.53
N PHE A 169 8.55 20.66 11.34
CA PHE A 169 9.25 20.79 10.07
C PHE A 169 8.65 21.95 9.27
N PRO A 170 9.12 23.20 9.51
CA PRO A 170 8.50 24.40 8.94
C PRO A 170 8.47 24.46 7.40
N HIS A 171 9.30 23.67 6.71
CA HIS A 171 9.34 23.57 5.25
C HIS A 171 8.37 22.53 4.67
N ILE A 172 7.71 21.73 5.52
CA ILE A 172 6.73 20.72 5.13
C ILE A 172 5.35 21.26 5.42
N PHE A 173 4.50 21.37 4.40
CA PHE A 173 3.11 21.77 4.59
C PHE A 173 2.18 20.56 4.71
N TRP A 174 1.06 20.74 5.41
CA TRP A 174 0.02 19.73 5.55
C TRP A 174 -1.25 20.13 4.80
N THR A 175 -1.92 19.14 4.19
CA THR A 175 -3.27 19.34 3.61
C THR A 175 -4.21 18.17 3.91
N PRO A 176 -5.52 18.42 4.03
CA PRO A 176 -6.50 17.34 4.10
C PRO A 176 -6.61 16.61 2.76
N CYS A 177 -6.99 15.34 2.81
CA CYS A 177 -7.22 14.51 1.63
C CYS A 177 -8.36 15.08 0.77
N VAL A 178 -8.08 15.34 -0.51
CA VAL A 178 -9.05 15.88 -1.46
C VAL A 178 -10.22 14.90 -1.66
N VAL A 179 -9.95 13.60 -1.75
CA VAL A 179 -10.98 12.57 -1.91
C VAL A 179 -11.96 12.59 -0.73
N HIS A 180 -11.43 12.71 0.49
CA HIS A 180 -12.27 12.81 1.67
C HIS A 180 -13.05 14.14 1.72
N THR A 181 -12.43 15.24 1.31
CA THR A 181 -13.06 16.55 1.25
C THR A 181 -14.22 16.56 0.25
N LEU A 182 -14.04 15.97 -0.93
CA LEU A 182 -15.08 15.78 -1.94
C LEU A 182 -16.21 14.89 -1.40
N ASN A 183 -15.86 13.79 -0.75
CA ASN A 183 -16.82 12.88 -0.13
C ASN A 183 -17.69 13.58 0.93
N LEU A 184 -17.10 14.42 1.79
CA LEU A 184 -17.86 15.19 2.77
C LEU A 184 -18.74 16.25 2.10
N SER A 185 -18.20 16.96 1.11
CA SER A 185 -18.95 17.98 0.36
C SER A 185 -20.18 17.37 -0.33
N LEU A 186 -19.99 16.21 -0.98
CA LEU A 186 -21.09 15.46 -1.59
C LEU A 186 -22.12 15.00 -0.55
N LYS A 187 -21.67 14.45 0.60
CA LYS A 187 -22.59 14.09 1.70
C LYS A 187 -23.41 15.28 2.18
N SER A 188 -22.80 16.45 2.35
CA SER A 188 -23.48 17.67 2.77
C SER A 188 -24.53 18.14 1.76
N ILE A 189 -24.17 18.20 0.46
CA ILE A 189 -25.11 18.54 -0.62
C ILE A 189 -26.29 17.57 -0.62
N CYS A 190 -26.00 16.28 -0.52
CA CYS A 190 -26.98 15.21 -0.47
C CYS A 190 -27.89 15.30 0.77
N SER A 191 -27.38 15.69 1.94
CA SER A 191 -28.19 15.75 3.17
C SER A 191 -29.29 16.84 3.17
N LEU A 192 -29.32 17.74 2.18
CA LEU A 192 -30.18 18.93 2.17
C LEU A 192 -31.62 18.74 1.64
N SER A 193 -32.05 17.55 1.20
CA SER A 193 -33.46 17.07 1.30
C SER A 193 -33.70 15.80 0.47
N PRO A 194 -34.47 14.82 0.96
CA PRO A 194 -34.99 13.72 0.16
C PRO A 194 -36.16 14.23 -0.68
N HIS A 195 -35.87 14.91 -1.79
CA HIS A 195 -36.90 15.21 -2.78
C HIS A 195 -36.97 14.04 -3.78
N PRO A 196 -38.13 13.41 -4.03
CA PRO A 196 -38.28 12.19 -4.85
C PRO A 196 -37.84 12.33 -6.32
N LYS A 197 -37.47 13.53 -6.74
CA LYS A 197 -37.00 13.85 -8.09
C LYS A 197 -35.51 13.55 -8.28
N TYR A 198 -34.78 13.30 -7.20
CA TYR A 198 -33.33 13.13 -7.21
C TYR A 198 -32.87 11.70 -6.92
N ASP A 199 -33.77 10.72 -6.78
CA ASP A 199 -33.43 9.33 -6.40
C ASP A 199 -32.44 8.64 -7.35
N ASP A 200 -32.45 8.97 -8.64
CA ASP A 200 -31.46 8.44 -9.59
C ASP A 200 -30.13 9.21 -9.54
N ILE A 201 -30.17 10.51 -9.21
CA ILE A 201 -28.96 11.28 -8.89
C ILE A 201 -28.33 10.74 -7.61
N TRP A 202 -29.14 10.35 -6.62
CA TRP A 202 -28.68 9.68 -5.40
C TRP A 202 -27.93 8.38 -5.68
N LYS A 203 -28.47 7.50 -6.55
CA LYS A 203 -27.77 6.27 -6.95
C LYS A 203 -26.45 6.55 -7.66
N ASN A 204 -26.41 7.56 -8.52
CA ASN A 204 -25.20 7.95 -9.24
C ASN A 204 -24.15 8.59 -8.33
N VAL A 205 -24.55 9.44 -7.38
CA VAL A 205 -23.63 10.07 -6.41
C VAL A 205 -23.09 9.04 -5.43
N VAL A 206 -23.92 8.14 -4.91
CA VAL A 206 -23.46 7.01 -4.07
C VAL A 206 -22.56 6.07 -4.87
N GLY A 207 -22.86 5.85 -6.15
CA GLY A 207 -22.00 5.11 -7.09
C GLY A 207 -20.64 5.78 -7.27
N LEU A 208 -20.59 7.09 -7.52
CA LEU A 208 -19.37 7.87 -7.67
C LEU A 208 -18.57 7.94 -6.36
N GLN A 209 -19.25 8.08 -5.22
CA GLN A 209 -18.66 8.04 -3.88
C GLN A 209 -18.01 6.68 -3.60
N ARG A 210 -18.72 5.58 -3.89
CA ARG A 210 -18.16 4.22 -3.79
C ARG A 210 -17.02 4.02 -4.76
N PHE A 211 -17.10 4.56 -5.98
CA PHE A 211 -16.02 4.49 -6.96
C PHE A 211 -14.77 5.24 -6.50
N LEU A 212 -14.90 6.46 -5.98
CA LEU A 212 -13.79 7.27 -5.46
C LEU A 212 -13.15 6.63 -4.22
N VAL A 213 -13.95 6.12 -3.29
CA VAL A 213 -13.46 5.37 -2.13
C VAL A 213 -12.80 4.06 -2.55
N MET A 214 -13.38 3.32 -3.51
CA MET A 214 -12.74 2.13 -4.06
C MET A 214 -11.45 2.48 -4.80
N PHE A 215 -11.37 3.55 -5.59
CA PHE A 215 -10.13 3.93 -6.30
C PHE A 215 -9.03 4.35 -5.31
N SER A 216 -9.40 5.07 -4.25
CA SER A 216 -8.50 5.40 -3.13
C SER A 216 -8.04 4.12 -2.42
N SER A 217 -8.95 3.24 -2.02
CA SER A 217 -8.60 2.01 -1.30
C SER A 217 -7.94 0.95 -2.16
N SER A 218 -8.21 0.87 -3.47
CA SER A 218 -7.65 -0.14 -4.38
C SER A 218 -6.22 0.19 -4.78
N LYS A 219 -5.83 1.47 -4.79
CA LYS A 219 -4.42 1.87 -4.92
C LYS A 219 -3.63 1.73 -3.61
N ILE A 220 -4.32 1.61 -2.47
CA ILE A 220 -3.74 1.47 -1.12
C ILE A 220 -3.76 0.00 -0.63
N SER A 221 -4.48 -0.90 -1.31
CA SER A 221 -4.63 -2.32 -0.93
C SER A 221 -3.79 -3.28 -1.78
N LEU A 222 -2.63 -2.82 -2.28
CA LEU A 222 -1.56 -3.70 -2.74
C LEU A 222 -0.56 -3.93 -1.60
#